data_AF-A0A961WNL3-F1
#
_entry.id   AF-A0A961WNL3-F1
#
_cell.length_a   1.000
_cell.length_b   1.000
_cell.length_c   1.000
_cell.angle_alpha   90.00
_cell.angle_beta   90.00
_cell.angle_gamma   90.00
#
_symmetry.space_group_name_H-M   'P 1'
#
loop_
_entity.id
_entity.type
_entity.pdbx_description
1 polymer ?
#
loop_
_entity_poly.entity_id
_entity_poly.type
_entity_poly.pdbx_seq_one_letter_code
_entity_poly.pdbx_strand_id
1 'polypeptide(L)'
;MSLMHSKISSKPAEPLLSAPPARALTFRNQALVGTERLPAVAKERLGALIEHYAETHERYLVVDQQRRESYKLVADAEGHLADLERHQAARGVMTNANSDTNAEHWARRSRVTELKDRRDRIEDKCNRLAEAQNIALGLIEAISAATAAWSALTSSW
;
A
#
# COMPACT_ATOMS: atom_id res chain seq x y z
N MET A 1 -37.36 49.70 -8.20
CA MET A 1 -36.32 48.91 -8.90
C MET A 1 -35.07 48.88 -8.04
N SER A 2 -34.75 47.71 -7.50
CA SER A 2 -33.52 47.40 -6.80
C SER A 2 -32.48 46.95 -7.83
N LEU A 3 -31.18 47.25 -7.62
CA LEU A 3 -30.03 46.37 -7.89
C LEU A 3 -28.69 47.09 -7.58
N MET A 4 -27.97 46.49 -6.62
CA MET A 4 -26.52 46.30 -6.53
C MET A 4 -25.55 47.51 -6.42
N HIS A 5 -24.81 47.57 -5.29
CA HIS A 5 -23.47 46.96 -5.12
C HIS A 5 -22.84 47.55 -3.84
N SER A 6 -22.78 46.79 -2.74
CA SER A 6 -21.90 47.14 -1.61
C SER A 6 -20.81 46.10 -1.50
N LYS A 7 -19.57 46.53 -1.78
CA LYS A 7 -18.35 45.74 -1.73
C LYS A 7 -18.14 45.26 -0.29
N ILE A 8 -18.16 43.96 -0.07
CA ILE A 8 -17.71 43.33 1.18
C ILE A 8 -16.19 43.52 1.23
N SER A 9 -15.76 44.55 1.96
CA SER A 9 -14.36 44.72 2.37
C SER A 9 -14.11 43.74 3.51
N SER A 10 -13.48 42.60 3.19
CA SER A 10 -12.99 41.63 4.16
C SER A 10 -11.82 42.26 4.94
N LYS A 11 -12.07 42.68 6.18
CA LYS A 11 -10.99 42.95 7.12
C LYS A 11 -10.25 41.63 7.41
N PRO A 12 -8.92 41.59 7.42
CA PRO A 12 -8.17 40.42 7.85
C PRO A 12 -8.47 40.16 9.33
N ALA A 13 -8.71 38.90 9.69
CA ALA A 13 -8.85 38.48 11.07
C ALA A 13 -7.53 38.76 11.81
N GLU A 14 -7.56 39.69 12.77
CA GLU A 14 -6.43 39.93 13.67
C GLU A 14 -6.12 38.65 14.48
N PRO A 15 -4.84 38.30 14.70
CA PRO A 15 -4.48 37.16 15.51
C PRO A 15 -4.98 37.34 16.95
N LEU A 16 -5.58 36.27 17.50
CA LEU A 16 -6.18 36.15 18.83
C LEU A 16 -5.16 36.26 19.99
N LEU A 17 -4.29 37.27 20.00
CA LEU A 17 -3.28 37.48 21.04
C LEU A 17 -3.68 38.53 22.09
N SER A 18 -4.93 39.01 22.06
CA SER A 18 -5.47 40.00 23.01
C SER A 18 -6.65 39.50 23.85
N ALA A 19 -6.97 38.19 23.81
CA ALA A 19 -8.08 37.66 24.60
C ALA A 19 -7.77 37.72 26.12
N PRO A 20 -8.69 38.22 26.97
CA PRO A 20 -8.51 38.25 28.42
C PRO A 20 -8.25 36.84 28.99
N PRO A 21 -7.43 36.70 30.06
CA PRO A 21 -6.99 35.40 30.60
C PRO A 21 -8.14 34.46 30.98
N ALA A 22 -9.33 34.99 31.26
CA ALA A 22 -10.52 34.20 31.56
C ALA A 22 -11.05 33.37 30.37
N ARG A 23 -10.87 33.84 29.12
CA ARG A 23 -11.30 33.10 27.91
C ARG A 23 -10.27 32.08 27.43
N ALA A 24 -8.98 32.32 27.68
CA ALA A 24 -7.92 31.35 27.41
C ALA A 24 -8.07 30.09 28.29
N LEU A 25 -8.49 30.26 29.55
CA LEU A 25 -8.77 29.14 30.45
C LEU A 25 -10.01 28.33 30.05
N THR A 26 -11.04 28.96 29.49
CA THR A 26 -12.24 28.23 29.02
C THR A 26 -11.96 27.41 27.77
N PHE A 27 -11.14 27.92 26.84
CA PHE A 27 -10.70 27.15 25.67
C PHE A 27 -9.78 25.98 26.08
N ARG A 28 -8.91 26.19 27.07
CA ARG A 28 -8.06 25.13 27.64
C ARG A 28 -8.89 24.08 28.36
N ASN A 29 -9.91 24.48 29.11
CA ASN A 29 -10.79 23.55 29.83
C ASN A 29 -11.75 22.81 28.90
N GLN A 30 -12.23 23.44 27.82
CA GLN A 30 -13.03 22.74 26.78
C GLN A 30 -12.18 21.77 25.95
N ALA A 31 -10.91 22.11 25.68
CA ALA A 31 -9.96 21.17 25.10
C ALA A 31 -9.74 19.97 26.04
N LEU A 32 -9.57 20.20 27.34
CA LEU A 32 -9.35 19.14 28.33
C LEU A 32 -10.58 18.24 28.55
N VAL A 33 -11.81 18.79 28.57
CA VAL A 33 -13.04 18.02 28.75
C VAL A 33 -13.33 17.10 27.55
N GLY A 34 -12.79 17.40 26.37
CA GLY A 34 -12.82 16.50 25.20
C GLY A 34 -11.72 15.44 25.18
N THR A 35 -10.72 15.53 26.06
CA THR A 35 -9.48 14.74 25.97
C THR A 35 -9.43 13.47 26.84
N GLU A 36 -10.37 13.28 27.76
CA GLU A 36 -10.46 12.04 28.54
C GLU A 36 -10.78 10.81 27.66
N ARG A 37 -11.35 11.01 26.47
CA ARG A 37 -11.64 9.95 25.49
C ARG A 37 -10.53 9.67 24.48
N LEU A 38 -9.53 10.55 24.38
CA LEU A 38 -8.45 10.42 23.39
C LEU A 38 -7.65 9.11 23.53
N PRO A 39 -7.30 8.64 24.74
CA PRO A 39 -6.60 7.37 24.92
C PRO A 39 -7.47 6.16 24.54
N ALA A 40 -8.77 6.20 24.84
CA ALA A 40 -9.69 5.10 24.53
C ALA A 40 -9.93 4.97 23.02
N VAL A 41 -10.18 6.09 22.34
CA VAL A 41 -10.35 6.13 20.87
C VAL A 41 -9.06 5.79 20.14
N ALA A 42 -7.90 6.25 20.64
CA ALA A 42 -6.60 5.89 20.07
C ALA A 42 -6.32 4.39 20.21
N LYS A 43 -6.64 3.80 21.37
CA LYS A 43 -6.49 2.36 21.63
C LYS A 43 -7.40 1.51 20.74
N GLU A 44 -8.67 1.91 20.57
CA GLU A 44 -9.61 1.24 19.68
C GLU A 44 -9.12 1.29 18.21
N ARG A 45 -8.67 2.48 17.75
CA ARG A 45 -8.12 2.65 16.41
C ARG A 45 -6.82 1.87 16.19
N LEU A 46 -5.96 1.81 17.21
CA LEU A 46 -4.73 1.02 17.16
C LEU A 46 -5.05 -0.48 17.04
N GLY A 47 -6.02 -0.97 17.82
CA GLY A 47 -6.48 -2.36 17.73
C GLY A 47 -6.97 -2.72 16.32
N ALA A 48 -7.85 -1.90 15.75
CA ALA A 48 -8.35 -2.09 14.39
C ALA A 48 -7.24 -2.05 13.32
N LEU A 49 -6.23 -1.17 13.49
CA LEU A 49 -5.08 -1.10 12.58
C LEU A 49 -4.18 -2.33 12.68
N ILE A 50 -3.97 -2.86 13.90
CA ILE A 50 -3.19 -4.08 14.12
C ILE A 50 -3.89 -5.28 13.49
N GLU A 51 -5.21 -5.40 13.66
CA GLU A 51 -6.03 -6.45 13.02
C GLU A 51 -5.95 -6.34 11.49
N HIS A 52 -6.16 -5.15 10.93
CA HIS A 52 -6.04 -4.92 9.49
C HIS A 52 -4.62 -5.21 8.96
N TYR A 53 -3.58 -4.87 9.73
CA TYR A 53 -2.20 -5.19 9.37
C TYR A 53 -2.00 -6.71 9.33
N ALA A 54 -2.46 -7.45 10.34
CA ALA A 54 -2.36 -8.91 10.40
C ALA A 54 -3.07 -9.57 9.20
N GLU A 55 -4.31 -9.17 8.89
CA GLU A 55 -5.04 -9.67 7.72
C GLU A 55 -4.31 -9.38 6.40
N THR A 56 -3.79 -8.15 6.26
CA THR A 56 -3.03 -7.76 5.07
C THR A 56 -1.71 -8.54 4.98
N HIS A 57 -1.12 -8.90 6.12
CA HIS A 57 0.08 -9.72 6.22
C HIS A 57 -0.12 -11.17 5.81
N GLU A 58 -1.19 -11.80 6.27
CA GLU A 58 -1.54 -13.14 5.82
C GLU A 58 -1.79 -13.17 4.30
N ARG A 59 -2.51 -12.18 3.76
CA ARG A 59 -2.72 -12.05 2.31
C ARG A 59 -1.40 -11.88 1.56
N TYR A 60 -0.50 -11.04 2.07
CA TYR A 60 0.81 -10.84 1.47
C TYR A 60 1.60 -12.15 1.40
N LEU A 61 1.63 -12.94 2.48
CA LEU A 61 2.36 -14.21 2.51
C LEU A 61 1.85 -15.20 1.45
N VAL A 62 0.52 -15.29 1.28
CA VAL A 62 -0.08 -16.14 0.24
C VAL A 62 0.32 -15.68 -1.16
N VAL A 63 0.28 -14.38 -1.43
CA VAL A 63 0.65 -13.84 -2.75
C VAL A 63 2.16 -13.94 -2.99
N ASP A 64 2.99 -13.77 -1.95
CA ASP A 64 4.43 -13.95 -2.06
C ASP A 64 4.81 -15.41 -2.35
N GLN A 65 4.10 -16.37 -1.75
CA GLN A 65 4.26 -17.77 -2.12
C GLN A 65 3.92 -18.00 -3.60
N GLN A 66 2.79 -17.48 -4.08
CA GLN A 66 2.41 -17.55 -5.50
C GLN A 66 3.45 -16.88 -6.40
N ARG A 67 4.06 -15.78 -5.96
CA ARG A 67 5.13 -15.08 -6.68
C ARG A 67 6.34 -16.00 -6.86
N ARG A 68 6.81 -16.63 -5.77
CA ARG A 68 7.95 -17.57 -5.81
C ARG A 68 7.67 -18.76 -6.73
N GLU A 69 6.47 -19.32 -6.65
CA GLU A 69 6.04 -20.41 -7.53
C GLU A 69 5.98 -19.97 -9.00
N SER A 70 5.51 -18.76 -9.27
CA SER A 70 5.48 -18.21 -10.63
C SER A 70 6.88 -18.03 -11.23
N TYR A 71 7.88 -17.61 -10.44
CA TYR A 71 9.27 -17.55 -10.93
C TYR A 71 9.81 -18.92 -11.31
N LYS A 72 9.52 -19.96 -10.50
CA LYS A 72 9.93 -21.34 -10.83
C LYS A 72 9.31 -21.81 -12.14
N LEU A 73 8.00 -21.61 -12.32
CA LEU A 73 7.30 -22.01 -13.54
C LEU A 73 7.84 -21.30 -14.79
N VAL A 74 8.18 -20.02 -14.69
CA VAL A 74 8.80 -19.27 -15.80
C VAL A 74 10.18 -19.84 -16.10
N ALA A 75 11.01 -20.07 -15.08
CA ALA A 75 12.36 -20.61 -15.27
C ALA A 75 12.34 -22.01 -15.91
N ASP A 76 11.44 -22.89 -15.46
CA ASP A 76 11.28 -24.24 -16.03
C ASP A 76 10.83 -24.17 -17.50
N ALA A 77 9.87 -23.30 -17.81
CA ALA A 77 9.39 -23.12 -19.18
C ALA A 77 10.45 -22.53 -20.12
N GLU A 78 11.25 -21.57 -19.63
CA GLU A 78 12.39 -21.02 -20.37
C GLU A 78 13.48 -22.06 -20.59
N GLY A 79 13.77 -22.91 -19.59
CA GLY A 79 14.70 -24.04 -19.75
C GLY A 79 14.25 -25.00 -20.84
N HIS A 80 12.99 -25.42 -20.81
CA HIS A 80 12.41 -26.30 -21.83
C HIS A 80 12.39 -25.68 -23.23
N LEU A 81 12.26 -24.35 -23.34
CA LEU A 81 12.33 -23.65 -24.62
C LEU A 81 13.77 -23.62 -25.13
N ALA A 82 14.74 -23.29 -24.27
CA ALA A 82 16.16 -23.28 -24.63
C ALA A 82 16.66 -24.67 -25.05
N ASP A 83 16.20 -25.74 -24.40
CA ASP A 83 16.49 -27.11 -24.80
C ASP A 83 15.97 -27.42 -26.20
N LEU A 84 14.73 -27.01 -26.49
CA LEU A 84 14.12 -27.20 -27.79
C LEU A 84 14.89 -26.43 -28.88
N GLU A 85 15.26 -25.18 -28.63
CA GLU A 85 16.05 -24.35 -29.53
C GLU A 85 17.42 -24.98 -29.82
N ARG A 86 18.10 -25.51 -28.79
CA ARG A 86 19.37 -26.24 -28.94
C ARG A 86 19.20 -27.50 -29.80
N HIS A 87 18.14 -28.28 -29.58
CA HIS A 87 17.86 -29.47 -30.37
C HIS A 87 17.53 -29.14 -31.83
N GLN A 88 16.80 -28.05 -32.08
CA GLN A 88 16.48 -27.58 -33.43
C GLN A 88 17.74 -27.08 -34.17
N ALA A 89 18.60 -26.33 -33.49
CA ALA A 89 19.88 -25.88 -34.02
C ALA A 89 20.79 -27.07 -34.37
N ALA A 90 20.90 -28.05 -33.47
CA ALA A 90 21.71 -29.25 -33.69
C ALA A 90 21.23 -30.12 -34.86
N ARG A 91 19.92 -30.13 -35.14
CA ARG A 91 19.35 -30.88 -36.29
C ARG A 91 19.42 -30.12 -37.61
N GLY A 92 19.86 -28.85 -37.63
CA GLY A 92 19.84 -28.02 -38.83
C GLY A 92 18.42 -27.69 -39.35
N VAL A 93 17.40 -27.79 -38.48
CA VAL A 93 15.97 -27.74 -38.85
C VAL A 93 15.39 -26.32 -38.85
N MET A 94 16.17 -25.29 -38.48
CA MET A 94 15.66 -23.91 -38.46
C MET A 94 15.13 -23.41 -39.81
N THR A 95 15.46 -24.06 -40.92
CA THR A 95 15.09 -23.61 -42.27
C THR A 95 14.19 -24.56 -43.07
N ASN A 96 14.05 -25.85 -42.70
CA ASN A 96 13.20 -26.80 -43.44
C ASN A 96 12.16 -27.45 -42.53
N ALA A 97 10.94 -26.95 -42.67
CA ALA A 97 9.78 -27.14 -41.83
C ALA A 97 9.26 -28.59 -41.80
N ASN A 98 9.36 -29.23 -40.63
CA ASN A 98 8.21 -29.99 -40.14
C ASN A 98 7.28 -28.99 -39.46
N SER A 99 6.08 -28.80 -40.01
CA SER A 99 5.05 -27.88 -39.50
C SER A 99 4.81 -28.05 -38.00
N ASP A 100 4.87 -29.30 -37.53
CA ASP A 100 4.52 -29.68 -36.17
C ASP A 100 5.59 -29.24 -35.16
N THR A 101 6.88 -29.36 -35.51
CA THR A 101 7.99 -28.86 -34.68
C THR A 101 8.01 -27.34 -34.59
N ASN A 102 7.59 -26.64 -35.63
CA ASN A 102 7.51 -25.18 -35.62
C ASN A 102 6.29 -24.71 -34.80
N ALA A 103 5.15 -25.40 -34.93
CA ALA A 103 3.95 -25.16 -34.12
C ALA A 103 4.22 -25.37 -32.62
N GLU A 104 4.92 -26.44 -32.25
CA GLU A 104 5.31 -26.70 -30.86
C GLU A 104 6.21 -25.59 -30.31
N HIS A 105 7.20 -25.13 -31.09
CA HIS A 105 8.08 -24.04 -30.70
C HIS A 105 7.32 -22.73 -30.46
N TRP A 106 6.41 -22.35 -31.35
CA TRP A 106 5.55 -21.18 -31.16
C TRP A 106 4.63 -21.32 -29.95
N ALA A 107 4.06 -22.50 -29.72
CA ALA A 107 3.24 -22.77 -28.55
C ALA A 107 4.03 -22.61 -27.24
N ARG A 108 5.26 -23.14 -27.18
CA ARG A 108 6.14 -22.98 -26.00
C ARG A 108 6.54 -21.53 -25.77
N ARG A 109 6.89 -20.78 -26.81
CA ARG A 109 7.18 -19.33 -26.71
C ARG A 109 5.98 -18.55 -26.20
N SER A 110 4.79 -18.82 -26.76
CA SER A 110 3.55 -18.19 -26.30
C SER A 110 3.26 -18.50 -24.83
N ARG A 111 3.50 -19.75 -24.40
CA ARG A 111 3.34 -20.16 -23.01
C ARG A 111 4.30 -19.44 -22.05
N VAL A 112 5.57 -19.28 -22.45
CA VAL A 112 6.54 -18.51 -21.65
C VAL A 112 6.08 -17.06 -21.47
N THR A 113 5.61 -16.42 -22.54
CA THR A 113 5.07 -15.05 -22.47
C THR A 113 3.86 -14.97 -21.54
N GLU A 114 2.88 -15.88 -21.66
CA GLU A 114 1.71 -15.92 -20.78
C GLU A 114 2.08 -16.09 -19.30
N LEU A 115 3.07 -16.93 -19.00
CA LEU A 115 3.58 -17.14 -17.65
C LEU A 115 4.29 -15.90 -17.10
N LYS A 116 5.04 -15.17 -17.94
CA LYS A 116 5.66 -13.89 -17.58
C LYS A 116 4.61 -12.84 -17.28
N ASP A 117 3.60 -12.69 -18.13
CA ASP A 117 2.51 -11.74 -17.88
C ASP A 117 1.76 -12.08 -16.58
N ARG A 118 1.58 -13.38 -16.28
CA ARG A 118 0.99 -13.82 -15.02
C ARG A 118 1.88 -13.49 -13.83
N ARG A 119 3.19 -13.74 -13.92
CA ARG A 119 4.17 -13.39 -12.90
C ARG A 119 4.13 -11.90 -12.60
N ASP A 120 4.13 -11.06 -13.62
CA ASP A 120 4.16 -9.61 -13.47
C ASP A 120 2.88 -9.11 -12.78
N ARG A 121 1.71 -9.68 -13.09
CA ARG A 121 0.47 -9.41 -12.36
C ARG A 121 0.52 -9.83 -10.89
N ILE A 122 1.23 -10.90 -10.54
CA ILE A 122 1.41 -11.34 -9.15
C ILE A 122 2.40 -10.42 -8.44
N GLU A 123 3.48 -10.02 -9.11
CA GLU A 123 4.48 -9.10 -8.60
C GLU A 123 3.85 -7.74 -8.25
N ASP A 124 3.02 -7.19 -9.15
CA ASP A 124 2.23 -5.98 -8.88
C ASP A 124 1.36 -6.11 -7.64
N LYS A 125 0.70 -7.26 -7.44
CA LYS A 125 -0.12 -7.52 -6.25
C LYS A 125 0.73 -7.58 -4.98
N CYS A 126 1.87 -8.26 -5.02
CA CYS A 126 2.82 -8.29 -3.90
C CYS A 126 3.26 -6.87 -3.52
N ASN A 127 3.61 -6.04 -4.52
CA ASN A 127 4.11 -4.69 -4.30
C ASN A 127 3.03 -3.80 -3.65
N ARG A 128 1.78 -3.88 -4.11
CA ARG A 128 0.65 -3.14 -3.50
C ARG A 128 0.37 -3.57 -2.06
N LEU A 129 0.46 -4.87 -1.77
CA LEU A 129 0.26 -5.38 -0.41
C LEU A 129 1.42 -4.97 0.52
N ALA A 130 2.66 -5.00 0.03
CA ALA A 130 3.81 -4.51 0.78
C ALA A 130 3.71 -3.00 1.08
N GLU A 131 3.26 -2.20 0.11
CA GLU A 131 3.00 -0.78 0.32
C GLU A 131 1.93 -0.54 1.39
N ALA A 132 0.80 -1.25 1.32
CA ALA A 132 -0.27 -1.16 2.31
C ALA A 132 0.22 -1.53 3.73
N GLN A 133 1.08 -2.55 3.85
CA GLN A 133 1.69 -2.92 5.13
C GLN A 133 2.59 -1.81 5.69
N ASN A 134 3.43 -1.21 4.86
CA ASN A 134 4.33 -0.12 5.28
C ASN A 134 3.52 1.09 5.77
N ILE A 135 2.43 1.43 5.08
CA ILE A 135 1.52 2.50 5.51
C ILE A 135 0.89 2.15 6.86
N ALA A 136 0.37 0.92 7.02
CA ALA A 136 -0.25 0.49 8.26
C ALA A 136 0.74 0.51 9.44
N LEU A 137 1.97 0.05 9.25
CA LEU A 137 3.04 0.13 10.27
C LEU A 137 3.34 1.57 10.65
N GLY A 138 3.51 2.47 9.68
CA GLY A 138 3.74 3.89 9.96
C GLY A 138 2.61 4.54 10.76
N LEU A 139 1.35 4.16 10.48
CA LEU A 139 0.19 4.63 11.26
C LEU A 139 0.18 4.07 12.69
N ILE A 140 0.51 2.79 12.87
CA ILE A 140 0.63 2.16 14.19
C ILE A 140 1.70 2.86 15.03
N GLU A 141 2.87 3.14 14.44
CA GLU A 141 3.97 3.86 15.09
C GLU A 141 3.56 5.28 15.48
N ALA A 142 2.92 6.02 14.57
CA ALA A 142 2.48 7.40 14.82
C ALA A 142 1.44 7.47 15.95
N ILE A 143 0.44 6.58 15.95
CA ILE A 143 -0.60 6.54 17.00
C ILE A 143 0.00 6.12 18.34
N SER A 144 0.91 5.15 18.34
CA SER A 144 1.61 4.71 19.55
C SER A 144 2.43 5.86 20.16
N ALA A 145 3.19 6.58 19.33
CA ALA A 145 3.97 7.74 19.77
C ALA A 145 3.10 8.87 20.31
N ALA A 146 1.99 9.19 19.62
CA ALA A 146 1.05 10.21 20.07
C ALA A 146 0.39 9.84 21.42
N THR A 147 0.06 8.56 21.60
CA THR A 147 -0.54 8.05 22.85
C THR A 147 0.46 8.10 24.02
N ALA A 148 1.74 7.77 23.75
CA ALA A 148 2.81 7.87 24.74
C ALA A 148 3.07 9.32 25.16
N ALA A 149 3.15 10.24 24.19
CA ALA A 149 3.33 11.67 24.45
C ALA A 149 2.16 12.26 25.26
N TRP A 150 0.93 11.88 24.93
CA TRP A 150 -0.26 12.26 25.69
C TRP A 150 -0.17 11.78 27.15
N SER A 151 0.18 10.51 27.34
CA SER A 151 0.32 9.93 28.67
C SER A 151 1.35 10.71 29.51
N ALA A 152 2.53 10.98 28.97
CA ALA A 152 3.57 11.75 29.65
C ALA A 152 3.12 13.18 30.04
N LEU A 153 2.37 13.86 29.17
CA LEU A 153 1.80 15.18 29.45
C LEU A 153 0.75 15.15 30.56
N THR A 154 -0.03 14.06 30.67
CA THR A 154 -1.05 13.92 31.72
C THR A 154 -0.52 13.38 33.05
N SER A 155 0.59 12.63 33.05
CA SER A 155 1.21 12.09 34.28
C SER A 155 2.08 13.09 35.04
N SER A 156 2.26 14.31 34.52
CA SER A 156 3.11 15.36 35.08
C SER A 156 2.32 16.46 35.84
N TRP A 157 1.05 16.22 36.12
CA TRP A 157 0.14 17.10 36.87
C TRP A 157 -0.32 16.47 38.19
#